data_AF-A0A6I2RQ09-F1
#
_entry.id   AF-A0A6I2RQ09-F1
#
_cell.length_a   1.000
_cell.length_b   1.000
_cell.length_c   1.000
_cell.angle_alpha   90.00
_cell.angle_beta   90.00
_cell.angle_gamma   90.00
#
_symmetry.space_group_name_H-M   'P 1'
#
loop_
_entity.id
_entity.type
_entity.pdbx_description
1 polymer ?
#
loop_
_entity_poly.entity_id
_entity_poly.type
_entity_poly.pdbx_seq_one_letter_code
_entity_poly.pdbx_strand_id
1 'polypeptide(L)'
;MLTIIEIKAREDGGHGLQSQSHRTECWLEGWIAVPPELEQTAWDCAGYCDLDIQDGKLVGLTPREQPPKPEPEPDLTPQFRTAMLSYAATSTAIPDSYALDMSDLFPTWAAVLADGEELPEGRVLNDGGQLYRVVQAVTPQAHQAPHDEGMLAVYRPIDREHAGTADDPIPWVYGMDCYAGKCYRYNGKVYRVAEGGDMIPCTWPPDTPGMWQWEEVQA
;
A
#
# COMPACT_ATOMS: atom_id res chain seq x y z
N MET A 1 27.33 32.96 -23.64
CA MET A 1 26.62 31.70 -23.36
C MET A 1 26.93 30.82 -24.55
N LEU A 2 27.43 29.61 -24.33
CA LEU A 2 27.77 28.69 -25.42
C LEU A 2 26.70 27.60 -25.49
N THR A 3 26.05 27.45 -26.63
CA THR A 3 25.20 26.30 -26.90
C THR A 3 26.05 25.19 -27.52
N ILE A 4 25.89 23.98 -27.01
CA ILE A 4 26.53 22.77 -27.53
C ILE A 4 25.47 21.73 -27.86
N ILE A 5 25.74 20.93 -28.89
CA ILE A 5 24.89 19.85 -29.35
C ILE A 5 25.68 18.53 -29.41
N GLU A 6 25.06 17.44 -29.00
CA GLU A 6 25.64 16.10 -29.04
C GLU A 6 25.75 15.64 -30.50
N ILE A 7 26.91 15.14 -30.92
CA ILE A 7 27.15 14.73 -32.31
C ILE A 7 26.34 13.46 -32.64
N LYS A 8 26.25 12.53 -31.68
CA LYS A 8 25.51 11.29 -31.84
C LYS A 8 24.04 11.52 -31.48
N ALA A 9 23.13 11.17 -32.39
CA ALA A 9 21.71 11.15 -32.09
C ALA A 9 21.38 10.04 -31.08
N ARG A 10 20.39 10.30 -30.22
CA ARG A 10 19.78 9.34 -29.29
C ARG A 10 18.87 8.37 -30.05
N GLU A 11 18.35 7.36 -29.35
CA GLU A 11 17.45 6.35 -29.95
C GLU A 11 16.15 6.95 -30.51
N ASP A 12 15.67 8.06 -29.94
CA ASP A 12 14.53 8.83 -30.45
C ASP A 12 14.86 9.71 -31.67
N GLY A 13 16.13 9.72 -32.11
CA GLY A 13 16.62 10.50 -33.22
C GLY A 13 16.96 11.95 -32.90
N GLY A 14 16.79 12.41 -31.66
CA GLY A 14 17.17 13.75 -31.20
C GLY A 14 18.63 13.83 -30.73
N HIS A 15 19.23 15.00 -30.85
CA HIS A 15 20.54 15.32 -30.28
C HIS A 15 20.39 16.00 -28.93
N GLY A 16 21.27 15.68 -27.96
CA GLY A 16 21.32 16.42 -26.71
C GLY A 16 21.69 17.89 -26.95
N LEU A 17 20.96 18.82 -26.34
CA LEU A 17 21.26 20.25 -26.36
C LEU A 17 21.55 20.75 -24.95
N GLN A 18 22.60 21.56 -24.81
CA GLN A 18 22.95 22.18 -23.53
C GLN A 18 23.38 23.63 -23.71
N SER A 19 22.95 24.47 -22.76
CA SER A 19 23.49 25.81 -22.57
C SER A 19 24.57 25.79 -21.50
N GLN A 20 25.78 26.24 -21.85
CA GLN A 20 26.94 26.31 -20.96
C GLN A 20 27.22 27.77 -20.60
N SER A 21 26.78 28.16 -19.40
CA SER A 21 27.12 29.45 -18.79
C SER A 21 28.62 29.50 -18.50
N HIS A 22 29.28 30.62 -18.85
CA HIS A 22 30.72 30.89 -18.62
C HIS A 22 31.74 30.15 -19.49
N ARG A 23 31.31 29.52 -20.59
CA ARG A 23 32.23 28.89 -21.56
C ARG A 23 32.23 29.60 -22.91
N THR A 24 33.39 29.57 -23.55
CA THR A 24 33.62 30.13 -24.90
C THR A 24 33.93 29.05 -25.94
N GLU A 25 34.24 27.82 -25.52
CA GLU A 25 34.54 26.69 -26.40
C GLU A 25 33.99 25.36 -25.84
N CYS A 26 33.74 24.40 -26.73
CA CYS A 26 33.27 23.07 -26.38
C CYS A 26 34.46 22.13 -26.16
N TRP A 27 34.51 21.48 -25.00
CA TRP A 27 35.55 20.51 -24.64
C TRP A 27 34.99 19.12 -24.30
N LEU A 28 33.66 18.95 -24.39
CA LEU A 28 33.01 17.69 -24.09
C LEU A 28 33.17 16.75 -25.28
N GLU A 29 33.73 15.58 -25.04
CA GLU A 29 33.87 14.55 -26.06
C GLU A 29 32.49 14.12 -26.58
N GLY A 30 32.34 14.03 -27.89
CA GLY A 30 31.06 13.72 -28.53
C GLY A 30 30.10 14.91 -28.64
N TRP A 31 30.53 16.13 -28.29
CA TRP A 31 29.76 17.36 -28.43
C TRP A 31 30.46 18.37 -29.34
N ILE A 32 29.66 19.21 -29.99
CA ILE A 32 30.16 20.26 -30.87
C ILE A 32 29.53 21.60 -30.49
N ALA A 33 30.30 22.68 -30.63
CA ALA A 33 29.79 24.03 -30.42
C ALA A 33 28.79 24.39 -31.52
N VAL A 34 27.62 24.89 -31.12
CA VAL A 34 26.63 25.44 -32.04
C VAL A 34 26.98 26.92 -32.29
N PRO A 35 27.25 27.32 -33.55
CA PRO A 35 27.48 28.73 -33.87
C PRO A 35 26.26 29.61 -33.53
N PRO A 36 26.45 30.89 -33.15
CA PRO A 36 25.35 31.79 -32.81
C PRO A 36 24.26 31.90 -33.89
N GLU A 37 24.64 31.80 -35.17
CA GLU A 37 23.72 31.83 -36.30
C GLU A 37 22.82 30.58 -36.42
N LEU A 38 23.23 29.46 -35.83
CA LEU A 38 22.47 28.20 -35.81
C LEU A 38 21.76 27.94 -34.48
N GLU A 39 22.04 28.75 -33.45
CA GLU A 39 21.55 28.55 -32.08
C GLU A 39 20.03 28.55 -32.01
N GLN A 40 19.38 29.55 -32.61
CA GLN A 40 17.92 29.65 -32.60
C GLN A 40 17.28 28.42 -33.26
N THR A 41 17.78 28.01 -34.43
CA THR A 41 17.25 26.85 -35.15
C THR A 41 17.43 25.55 -34.36
N ALA A 42 18.56 25.39 -33.68
CA ALA A 42 18.83 24.21 -32.85
C ALA A 42 17.83 24.11 -31.68
N TRP A 43 17.54 25.24 -31.02
CA TRP A 43 16.55 25.29 -29.95
C TRP A 43 15.10 25.15 -30.46
N ASP A 44 14.78 25.74 -31.61
CA ASP A 44 13.44 25.64 -32.22
C ASP A 44 13.09 24.20 -32.61
N CYS A 45 14.07 23.42 -33.10
CA CYS A 45 13.90 22.00 -33.37
C CYS A 45 14.16 21.11 -32.14
N ALA A 46 14.45 21.69 -30.97
CA ALA A 46 14.81 20.98 -29.74
C ALA A 46 15.87 19.86 -29.93
N GLY A 47 16.83 20.07 -30.85
CA GLY A 47 17.89 19.11 -31.16
C GLY A 47 17.48 18.00 -32.12
N TYR A 48 16.25 17.99 -32.64
CA TYR A 48 15.81 17.11 -33.72
C TYR A 48 16.22 17.72 -35.06
N CYS A 49 17.46 17.49 -35.46
CA CYS A 49 18.00 17.96 -36.72
C CYS A 49 19.05 16.99 -37.27
N ASP A 50 19.38 17.15 -38.55
CA ASP A 50 20.57 16.57 -39.14
C ASP A 50 21.71 17.59 -39.07
N LEU A 51 22.87 17.16 -38.58
CA LEU A 51 24.05 18.00 -38.40
C LEU A 51 24.95 17.95 -39.64
N ASP A 52 25.27 19.10 -40.23
CA ASP A 52 26.33 19.23 -41.24
C ASP A 52 27.62 19.68 -40.56
N ILE A 53 28.60 18.77 -40.51
CA ILE A 53 29.89 18.98 -39.83
C ILE A 53 31.02 18.95 -40.85
N GLN A 54 31.74 20.05 -40.98
CA GLN A 54 32.89 20.21 -41.86
C GLN A 54 34.11 20.65 -41.04
N ASP A 55 35.26 20.02 -41.26
CA ASP A 55 36.50 20.29 -40.52
C ASP A 55 36.34 20.32 -38.99
N GLY A 56 35.46 19.45 -38.46
CA GLY A 56 35.17 19.36 -37.03
C GLY A 56 34.34 20.52 -36.46
N LYS A 57 33.69 21.33 -37.33
CA LYS A 57 32.80 22.44 -36.94
C LYS A 57 31.40 22.22 -37.51
N LEU A 58 30.39 22.56 -36.73
CA LEU A 58 29.00 22.56 -37.20
C LEU A 58 28.82 23.76 -38.14
N VAL A 59 28.50 23.49 -39.40
CA VAL A 59 28.32 24.53 -40.43
C VAL A 59 26.87 24.67 -40.89
N GLY A 60 26.03 23.70 -40.58
CA GLY A 60 24.60 23.74 -40.85
C GLY A 60 23.81 22.78 -39.98
N LEU A 61 22.52 23.07 -39.83
CA LEU A 61 21.54 22.11 -39.34
C LEU A 61 20.32 22.09 -40.24
N THR A 62 19.75 20.90 -40.44
CA THR A 62 18.45 20.74 -41.10
C THR A 62 17.44 20.23 -40.09
N PRO A 63 16.44 21.04 -39.67
CA PRO A 63 15.41 20.60 -38.73
C PRO A 63 14.67 19.35 -39.24
N ARG A 64 14.41 18.42 -38.32
CA ARG A 64 13.55 17.26 -38.52
C ARG A 64 12.30 17.39 -37.66
N GLU A 65 11.25 16.70 -38.07
CA GLU A 65 10.03 16.61 -37.27
C GLU A 65 10.36 15.90 -35.94
N GLN A 66 10.05 16.56 -34.84
CA GLN A 66 10.14 15.96 -33.53
C GLN A 66 9.12 14.81 -33.45
N PRO A 67 9.52 13.60 -33.01
CA PRO A 67 8.57 12.53 -32.79
C PRO A 67 7.53 13.01 -31.76
N PRO A 68 6.25 12.62 -31.91
CA PRO A 68 5.23 12.99 -30.95
C PRO A 68 5.67 12.53 -29.56
N LYS A 69 5.64 13.45 -28.60
CA LYS A 69 5.90 13.11 -27.20
C LYS A 69 4.98 11.95 -26.83
N PRO A 70 5.49 10.85 -26.22
CA PRO A 70 4.64 9.78 -25.73
C PRO A 70 3.52 10.37 -24.86
N GLU A 71 2.28 9.95 -25.12
CA GLU A 71 1.18 10.33 -24.23
C GLU A 71 1.52 9.87 -22.82
N PRO A 72 1.27 10.71 -21.79
CA PRO A 72 1.46 10.27 -20.41
C PRO A 72 0.56 9.06 -20.17
N GLU A 73 1.11 8.02 -19.53
CA GLU A 73 0.31 6.87 -19.13
C GLU A 73 -0.87 7.33 -18.25
N PRO A 74 -2.06 6.71 -18.41
CA PRO A 74 -3.23 7.10 -17.62
C PRO A 74 -2.96 6.88 -16.13
N ASP A 75 -3.39 7.85 -15.30
CA ASP A 75 -3.41 7.65 -13.85
C ASP A 75 -4.53 6.67 -13.48
N LEU A 76 -4.13 5.43 -13.16
CA LEU A 76 -5.05 4.34 -12.82
C LEU A 76 -5.31 4.21 -11.32
N THR A 77 -4.81 5.15 -10.49
CA THR A 77 -4.94 5.09 -9.04
C THR A 77 -6.40 4.93 -8.56
N PRO A 78 -7.40 5.66 -9.12
CA PRO A 78 -8.80 5.48 -8.74
C PRO A 78 -9.32 4.06 -9.04
N GLN A 79 -8.99 3.53 -10.21
CA GLN A 79 -9.44 2.22 -10.68
C GLN A 79 -8.84 1.10 -9.81
N PHE A 80 -7.56 1.21 -9.47
CA PHE A 80 -6.90 0.29 -8.54
C PHE A 80 -7.55 0.32 -7.16
N ARG A 81 -7.83 1.51 -6.63
CA ARG A 81 -8.51 1.64 -5.32
C ARG A 81 -9.87 0.96 -5.33
N THR A 82 -10.69 1.21 -6.37
CA THR A 82 -11.99 0.56 -6.52
C THR A 82 -11.85 -0.97 -6.60
N ALA A 83 -10.90 -1.46 -7.40
CA ALA A 83 -10.66 -2.90 -7.52
C ALA A 83 -10.24 -3.55 -6.18
N MET A 84 -9.37 -2.89 -5.41
CA MET A 84 -8.95 -3.37 -4.09
C MET A 84 -10.11 -3.40 -3.10
N LEU A 85 -10.96 -2.37 -3.07
CA LEU A 85 -12.17 -2.34 -2.24
C LEU A 85 -13.12 -3.48 -2.61
N SER A 86 -13.39 -3.68 -3.91
CA SER A 86 -14.26 -4.78 -4.38
C SER A 86 -13.69 -6.16 -4.04
N TYR A 87 -12.38 -6.34 -4.17
CA TYR A 87 -11.71 -7.58 -3.78
C TYR A 87 -11.79 -7.82 -2.28
N ALA A 88 -11.45 -6.82 -1.46
CA ALA A 88 -11.49 -6.92 0.01
C ALA A 88 -12.91 -7.20 0.52
N ALA A 89 -13.93 -6.55 -0.06
CA ALA A 89 -15.32 -6.74 0.33
C ALA A 89 -15.86 -8.15 0.03
N THR A 90 -15.28 -8.84 -0.94
CA THR A 90 -15.80 -10.14 -1.39
C THR A 90 -14.92 -11.33 -1.04
N SER A 91 -13.64 -11.12 -0.76
CA SER A 91 -12.70 -12.20 -0.49
C SER A 91 -12.95 -12.86 0.87
N THR A 92 -12.76 -14.18 0.89
CA THR A 92 -12.72 -15.00 2.12
C THR A 92 -11.32 -15.54 2.41
N ALA A 93 -10.36 -15.23 1.53
CA ALA A 93 -9.02 -15.82 1.54
C ALA A 93 -7.94 -14.88 2.05
N ILE A 94 -8.28 -13.62 2.37
CA ILE A 94 -7.31 -12.66 2.89
C ILE A 94 -6.91 -13.09 4.31
N PRO A 95 -5.62 -13.34 4.59
CA PRO A 95 -5.11 -13.60 5.94
C PRO A 95 -5.32 -12.43 6.91
N ASP A 96 -5.50 -12.74 8.19
CA ASP A 96 -5.73 -11.76 9.27
C ASP A 96 -4.64 -10.67 9.36
N SER A 97 -3.38 -11.07 9.24
CA SER A 97 -2.23 -10.14 9.26
C SER A 97 -2.32 -9.09 8.16
N TYR A 98 -2.60 -9.50 6.92
CA TYR A 98 -2.80 -8.57 5.81
C TYR A 98 -4.08 -7.75 5.95
N ALA A 99 -5.15 -8.33 6.52
CA ALA A 99 -6.38 -7.59 6.75
C ALA A 99 -6.17 -6.39 7.69
N LEU A 100 -5.38 -6.57 8.75
CA LEU A 100 -5.05 -5.49 9.69
C LEU A 100 -4.25 -4.35 9.04
N ASP A 101 -3.34 -4.68 8.13
CA ASP A 101 -2.54 -3.68 7.40
C ASP A 101 -3.36 -2.86 6.39
N MET A 102 -4.54 -3.35 5.99
CA MET A 102 -5.45 -2.68 5.05
C MET A 102 -6.89 -2.58 5.60
N SER A 103 -7.00 -2.30 6.89
CA SER A 103 -8.28 -2.29 7.63
C SER A 103 -9.36 -1.35 7.05
N ASP A 104 -8.96 -0.30 6.33
CA ASP A 104 -9.85 0.67 5.69
C ASP A 104 -10.51 0.16 4.39
N LEU A 105 -10.04 -0.97 3.86
CA LEU A 105 -10.60 -1.56 2.64
C LEU A 105 -11.81 -2.46 2.90
N PHE A 106 -12.01 -2.90 4.13
CA PHE A 106 -13.08 -3.84 4.47
C PHE A 106 -14.41 -3.13 4.68
N PRO A 107 -15.52 -3.75 4.25
CA PRO A 107 -16.84 -3.16 4.39
C PRO A 107 -17.18 -3.01 5.88
N THR A 108 -17.84 -1.91 6.21
CA THR A 108 -18.30 -1.69 7.59
C THR A 108 -19.53 -2.54 7.89
N TRP A 109 -19.79 -2.83 9.17
CA TRP A 109 -21.01 -3.48 9.62
C TRP A 109 -22.27 -2.79 9.07
N ALA A 110 -22.31 -1.46 9.12
CA ALA A 110 -23.42 -0.69 8.58
C ALA A 110 -23.61 -0.89 7.07
N ALA A 111 -22.52 -1.04 6.31
CA ALA A 111 -22.58 -1.28 4.87
C ALA A 111 -23.12 -2.68 4.55
N VAL A 112 -22.61 -3.72 5.21
CA VAL A 112 -23.09 -5.10 4.97
C VAL A 112 -24.54 -5.30 5.46
N LEU A 113 -24.94 -4.63 6.54
CA LEU A 113 -26.32 -4.63 7.02
C LEU A 113 -27.27 -3.95 6.03
N ALA A 114 -26.83 -2.88 5.39
CA ALA A 114 -27.63 -2.18 4.38
C ALA A 114 -27.75 -2.97 3.07
N ASP A 115 -26.70 -3.70 2.68
CA ASP A 115 -26.69 -4.59 1.52
C ASP A 115 -27.63 -5.79 1.73
N GLY A 116 -27.62 -6.37 2.94
CA GLY A 116 -28.52 -7.46 3.33
C GLY A 116 -28.20 -8.81 2.69
N GLU A 117 -27.08 -8.93 2.00
CA GLU A 117 -26.58 -10.15 1.39
C GLU A 117 -25.95 -11.10 2.43
N GLU A 118 -25.94 -12.39 2.14
CA GLU A 118 -25.27 -13.38 3.00
C GLU A 118 -23.75 -13.15 3.01
N LEU A 119 -23.19 -13.12 4.22
CA LEU A 119 -21.75 -13.11 4.45
C LEU A 119 -21.26 -14.55 4.56
N PRO A 120 -20.40 -15.02 3.64
CA PRO A 120 -19.82 -16.36 3.72
C PRO A 120 -18.77 -16.45 4.83
N GLU A 121 -18.54 -17.69 5.31
CA GLU A 121 -17.42 -18.01 6.19
C GLU A 121 -16.08 -17.54 5.59
N GLY A 122 -15.22 -17.01 6.45
CA GLY A 122 -13.92 -16.43 6.11
C GLY A 122 -13.97 -14.98 5.67
N ARG A 123 -15.15 -14.38 5.43
CA ARG A 123 -15.23 -12.94 5.07
C ARG A 123 -14.77 -12.06 6.23
N VAL A 124 -14.14 -10.93 5.92
CA VAL A 124 -13.71 -9.94 6.91
C VAL A 124 -14.57 -8.69 6.80
N LEU A 125 -14.97 -8.13 7.93
CA LEU A 125 -15.68 -6.86 8.02
C LEU A 125 -15.14 -5.99 9.15
N ASN A 126 -15.42 -4.69 9.07
CA ASN A 126 -15.04 -3.71 10.09
C ASN A 126 -16.26 -3.29 10.90
N ASP A 127 -16.19 -3.39 12.22
CA ASP A 127 -17.23 -2.94 13.12
C ASP A 127 -16.63 -2.01 14.18
N GLY A 128 -16.94 -0.72 14.07
CA GLY A 128 -16.43 0.30 14.98
C GLY A 128 -14.89 0.45 15.01
N GLY A 129 -14.19 0.01 13.97
CA GLY A 129 -12.72 0.00 13.88
C GLY A 129 -12.07 -1.33 14.23
N GLN A 130 -12.80 -2.26 14.85
CA GLN A 130 -12.34 -3.63 15.07
C GLN A 130 -12.68 -4.48 13.85
N LEU A 131 -11.69 -5.21 13.32
CA LEU A 131 -11.95 -6.18 12.26
C LEU A 131 -12.47 -7.49 12.86
N TYR A 132 -13.43 -8.10 12.18
CA TYR A 132 -13.98 -9.41 12.52
C TYR A 132 -13.95 -10.32 11.31
N ARG A 133 -13.66 -11.60 11.56
CA ARG A 133 -13.80 -12.68 10.59
C ARG A 133 -15.11 -13.41 10.83
N VAL A 134 -15.88 -13.60 9.77
CA VAL A 134 -17.06 -14.46 9.76
C VAL A 134 -16.57 -15.91 9.90
N VAL A 135 -16.94 -16.57 11.00
CA VAL A 135 -16.61 -17.99 11.25
C VAL A 135 -17.78 -18.92 10.94
N GLN A 136 -18.97 -18.37 10.74
CA GLN A 136 -20.15 -19.10 10.28
C GLN A 136 -20.94 -18.20 9.32
N ALA A 137 -21.32 -18.73 8.15
CA ALA A 137 -22.09 -17.95 7.17
C ALA A 137 -23.39 -17.40 7.78
N VAL A 138 -23.72 -16.14 7.47
CA VAL A 138 -24.81 -15.41 8.12
C VAL A 138 -25.39 -14.31 7.22
N THR A 139 -26.71 -14.11 7.26
CA THR A 139 -27.34 -12.90 6.72
C THR A 139 -27.38 -11.82 7.82
N PRO A 140 -26.75 -10.65 7.62
CA PRO A 140 -26.69 -9.59 8.63
C PRO A 140 -28.07 -9.14 9.12
N GLN A 141 -28.22 -8.97 10.43
CA GLN A 141 -29.42 -8.44 11.07
C GLN A 141 -29.04 -7.40 12.12
N ALA A 142 -29.86 -6.36 12.30
CA ALA A 142 -29.51 -5.21 13.13
C ALA A 142 -29.19 -5.53 14.60
N HIS A 143 -29.68 -6.65 15.13
CA HIS A 143 -29.47 -7.12 16.51
C HIS A 143 -28.41 -8.23 16.61
N GLN A 144 -27.61 -8.40 15.54
CA GLN A 144 -26.61 -9.45 15.37
C GLN A 144 -25.28 -8.85 14.93
N ALA A 145 -24.93 -7.66 15.43
CA ALA A 145 -23.66 -7.04 15.14
C ALA A 145 -22.50 -7.87 15.71
N PRO A 146 -21.28 -7.80 15.14
CA PRO A 146 -20.14 -8.56 15.63
C PRO A 146 -19.84 -8.37 17.12
N HIS A 147 -20.05 -7.16 17.65
CA HIS A 147 -19.88 -6.85 19.07
C HIS A 147 -21.05 -7.26 19.97
N ASP A 148 -22.18 -7.72 19.43
CA ASP A 148 -23.35 -8.07 20.22
C ASP A 148 -23.16 -9.40 20.99
N GLU A 149 -23.88 -9.54 22.10
CA GLU A 149 -23.86 -10.75 22.92
C GLU A 149 -24.30 -11.97 22.10
N GLY A 150 -23.56 -13.08 22.23
CA GLY A 150 -23.83 -14.32 21.51
C GLY A 150 -23.34 -14.36 20.06
N MET A 151 -22.93 -13.21 19.49
CA MET A 151 -22.51 -13.14 18.09
C MET A 151 -21.08 -13.61 17.83
N LEU A 152 -20.32 -13.87 18.89
CA LEU A 152 -18.98 -14.43 18.77
C LEU A 152 -19.00 -15.76 18.02
N ALA A 153 -20.02 -16.61 18.18
CA ALA A 153 -20.11 -17.87 17.42
C ALA A 153 -20.15 -17.69 15.89
N VAL A 154 -20.46 -16.47 15.42
CA VAL A 154 -20.56 -16.08 14.01
C VAL A 154 -19.41 -15.18 13.59
N TYR A 155 -18.92 -14.31 14.47
CA TYR A 155 -17.85 -13.35 14.21
C TYR A 155 -16.73 -13.48 15.23
N ARG A 156 -15.50 -13.73 14.78
CA ARG A 156 -14.30 -13.70 15.64
C ARG A 156 -13.52 -12.41 15.43
N PRO A 157 -13.12 -11.69 16.49
CA PRO A 157 -12.27 -10.52 16.33
C PRO A 157 -10.90 -10.94 15.77
N ILE A 158 -10.39 -10.15 14.83
CA ILE A 158 -9.05 -10.31 14.28
C ILE A 158 -8.08 -9.49 15.13
N ASP A 159 -7.05 -10.14 15.65
CA ASP A 159 -5.95 -9.49 16.37
C ASP A 159 -4.65 -9.63 15.59
N ARG A 160 -3.69 -8.76 15.88
CA ARG A 160 -2.35 -8.85 15.29
C ARG A 160 -1.67 -10.10 15.81
N GLU A 161 -0.88 -10.77 14.97
CA GLU A 161 -0.10 -11.91 15.45
C GLU A 161 0.94 -11.42 16.46
N HIS A 162 0.87 -11.97 17.67
CA HIS A 162 1.83 -11.80 18.74
C HIS A 162 2.32 -13.18 19.18
N ALA A 163 3.57 -13.30 19.64
CA ALA A 163 4.11 -14.57 20.10
C ALA A 163 3.30 -15.15 21.28
N GLY A 164 2.64 -14.29 22.04
CA GLY A 164 1.90 -14.63 23.25
C GLY A 164 2.85 -15.07 24.36
N THR A 165 3.98 -14.37 24.49
CA THR A 165 4.96 -14.54 25.56
C THR A 165 4.87 -13.37 26.54
N ALA A 166 5.59 -13.43 27.66
CA ALA A 166 5.62 -12.29 28.60
C ALA A 166 6.19 -11.02 27.95
N ASP A 167 7.16 -11.17 27.05
CA ASP A 167 7.83 -10.06 26.35
C ASP A 167 7.02 -9.54 25.14
N ASP A 168 6.25 -10.41 24.49
CA ASP A 168 5.35 -10.09 23.37
C ASP A 168 3.95 -10.67 23.61
N PRO A 169 3.18 -10.08 24.55
CA PRO A 169 1.85 -10.56 24.90
C PRO A 169 0.82 -10.12 23.87
N ILE A 170 -0.15 -10.98 23.61
CA ILE A 170 -1.27 -10.71 22.70
C ILE A 170 -2.19 -9.64 23.33
N PRO A 171 -2.49 -8.51 22.68
CA PRO A 171 -3.52 -7.57 23.13
C PRO A 171 -4.84 -8.31 23.34
N TRP A 172 -5.39 -8.27 24.55
CA TRP A 172 -6.66 -8.93 24.80
C TRP A 172 -7.82 -8.11 24.23
N VAL A 173 -8.64 -8.76 23.42
CA VAL A 173 -9.92 -8.22 22.91
C VAL A 173 -11.03 -9.16 23.33
N TYR A 174 -12.17 -8.58 23.74
CA TYR A 174 -13.34 -9.37 24.12
C TYR A 174 -13.76 -10.32 22.99
N GLY A 175 -13.91 -11.60 23.33
CA GLY A 175 -14.37 -12.63 22.41
C GLY A 175 -13.32 -13.24 21.49
N MET A 176 -12.04 -12.86 21.66
CA MET A 176 -10.93 -13.53 20.99
C MET A 176 -10.72 -14.95 21.55
N ASP A 177 -10.03 -15.80 20.80
CA ASP A 177 -9.64 -17.12 21.29
C ASP A 177 -8.38 -16.99 22.16
N CYS A 178 -8.48 -17.43 23.41
CA CYS A 178 -7.37 -17.43 24.36
C CYS A 178 -6.87 -18.86 24.60
N TYR A 179 -5.58 -19.11 24.38
CA TYR A 179 -4.99 -20.45 24.48
C TYR A 179 -4.09 -20.60 25.70
N ALA A 180 -4.14 -21.77 26.33
CA ALA A 180 -3.30 -22.16 27.45
C ALA A 180 -1.81 -21.92 27.17
N GLY A 181 -1.09 -21.42 28.18
CA GLY A 181 0.33 -21.10 28.11
C GLY A 181 0.65 -19.78 27.38
N LYS A 182 -0.31 -19.17 26.66
CA LYS A 182 -0.11 -17.87 26.01
C LYS A 182 -0.35 -16.71 26.97
N CYS A 183 0.41 -15.63 26.76
CA CYS A 183 0.31 -14.38 27.50
C CYS A 183 -0.51 -13.34 26.74
N TYR A 184 -1.34 -12.61 27.48
CA TYR A 184 -2.26 -11.59 27.00
C TYR A 184 -2.07 -10.29 27.78
N ARG A 185 -2.17 -9.14 27.10
CA ARG A 185 -2.07 -7.81 27.70
C ARG A 185 -3.45 -7.22 27.89
N TYR A 186 -3.76 -6.81 29.11
CA TYR A 186 -5.02 -6.16 29.45
C TYR A 186 -4.83 -5.14 30.57
N ASN A 187 -5.39 -3.94 30.42
CA ASN A 187 -5.27 -2.85 31.40
C ASN A 187 -3.83 -2.57 31.86
N GLY A 188 -2.86 -2.68 30.94
CA GLY A 188 -1.44 -2.45 31.20
C GLY A 188 -0.69 -3.60 31.90
N LYS A 189 -1.39 -4.68 32.26
CA LYS A 189 -0.84 -5.88 32.89
C LYS A 189 -0.74 -7.03 31.89
N VAL A 190 0.09 -8.02 32.21
CA VAL A 190 0.24 -9.26 31.44
C VAL A 190 -0.33 -10.43 32.24
N TYR A 191 -1.13 -11.25 31.58
CA TYR A 191 -1.74 -12.44 32.15
C TYR A 191 -1.44 -13.63 31.27
N ARG A 192 -1.13 -14.78 31.86
CA ARG A 192 -0.98 -16.05 31.15
C ARG A 192 -2.25 -16.87 31.34
N VAL A 193 -2.70 -17.53 30.28
CA VAL A 193 -3.76 -18.55 30.42
C VAL A 193 -3.15 -19.79 31.07
N ALA A 194 -3.74 -20.23 32.18
CA ALA A 194 -3.30 -21.44 32.89
C ALA A 194 -3.38 -22.69 31.99
N GLU A 195 -2.55 -23.68 32.29
CA GLU A 195 -2.55 -24.96 31.56
C GLU A 195 -3.93 -25.62 31.60
N GLY A 196 -4.44 -26.03 30.43
CA GLY A 196 -5.79 -26.58 30.27
C GLY A 196 -6.92 -25.54 30.38
N GLY A 197 -6.59 -24.25 30.40
CA GLY A 197 -7.53 -23.13 30.53
C GLY A 197 -7.96 -22.48 29.21
N ASP A 198 -7.91 -23.20 28.08
CA ASP A 198 -8.34 -22.67 26.78
C ASP A 198 -9.74 -22.04 26.86
N MET A 199 -9.89 -20.83 26.31
CA MET A 199 -11.14 -20.07 26.26
C MET A 199 -11.42 -19.65 24.83
N ILE A 200 -12.30 -20.40 24.17
CA ILE A 200 -12.59 -20.30 22.74
C ILE A 200 -14.11 -20.21 22.55
N PRO A 201 -14.71 -19.02 22.47
CA PRO A 201 -14.08 -17.70 22.66
C PRO A 201 -13.88 -17.34 24.14
N CYS A 202 -12.99 -16.38 24.39
CA CYS A 202 -12.78 -15.78 25.70
C CYS A 202 -13.73 -14.60 25.93
N THR A 203 -14.74 -14.81 26.77
CA THR A 203 -15.69 -13.77 27.19
C THR A 203 -15.39 -13.22 28.59
N TRP A 204 -14.33 -13.69 29.24
CA TRP A 204 -13.94 -13.29 30.59
C TRP A 204 -12.65 -12.44 30.54
N PRO A 205 -12.73 -11.13 30.89
CA PRO A 205 -11.55 -10.27 30.95
C PRO A 205 -10.43 -10.85 31.84
N PRO A 206 -9.15 -10.59 31.51
CA PRO A 206 -8.02 -11.12 32.29
C PRO A 206 -7.98 -10.77 33.78
N ASP A 207 -8.61 -9.66 34.19
CA ASP A 207 -8.72 -9.25 35.60
C ASP A 207 -9.99 -9.76 36.30
N THR A 208 -10.73 -10.71 35.70
CA THR A 208 -11.95 -11.28 36.29
C THR A 208 -11.64 -11.95 37.65
N PRO A 209 -12.22 -11.48 38.77
CA PRO A 209 -11.91 -12.02 40.09
C PRO A 209 -12.27 -13.49 40.25
N GLY A 210 -11.34 -14.28 40.80
CA GLY A 210 -11.56 -15.71 41.11
C GLY A 210 -11.53 -16.63 39.89
N MET A 211 -11.12 -16.12 38.73
CA MET A 211 -11.07 -16.86 37.48
C MET A 211 -9.72 -17.57 37.36
N TRP A 212 -9.71 -18.90 37.51
CA TRP A 212 -8.47 -19.68 37.64
C TRP A 212 -7.69 -19.80 36.34
N GLN A 213 -8.34 -19.61 35.19
CA GLN A 213 -7.66 -19.64 33.89
C GLN A 213 -6.72 -18.45 33.69
N TRP A 214 -6.87 -17.36 34.45
CA TRP A 214 -5.98 -16.19 34.35
C TRP A 214 -4.94 -16.15 35.46
N GLU A 215 -3.67 -16.16 35.08
CA GLU A 215 -2.53 -15.99 35.98
C GLU A 215 -1.82 -14.66 35.67
N GLU A 216 -1.88 -13.67 36.57
CA GLU A 216 -1.12 -12.42 36.39
C GLU A 216 0.39 -12.72 36.40
N VAL A 217 1.07 -12.37 35.31
CA VAL A 217 2.53 -12.51 35.19
C VAL A 217 3.14 -11.23 35.76
N GLN A 218 3.76 -11.33 36.93
CA GLN A 218 4.51 -10.22 37.50
C GLN A 218 5.75 -9.96 36.64
N ALA A 219 5.91 -8.70 36.19
CA ALA A 219 7.12 -8.22 35.53
C ALA A 219 8.27 -8.06 36.54
#